data_AF-A0A9P5A696-F1
#
_entry.id   AF-A0A9P5A696-F1
#
_cell.length_a   1.000
_cell.length_b   1.000
_cell.length_c   1.000
_cell.angle_alpha   90.00
_cell.angle_beta   90.00
_cell.angle_gamma   90.00
#
_symmetry.space_group_name_H-M   'P 1'
#
loop_
_entity.id
_entity.type
_entity.pdbx_description
1 polymer ?
#
loop_
_entity_poly.entity_id
_entity_poly.type
_entity_poly.pdbx_seq_one_letter_code
_entity_poly.pdbx_strand_id
1 'polypeptide(L)'
;MAFRITTWNVNGIRNPFGYQPWREKRTFQAMFEILEADIVVMQETKIQRKDLQDDMVLVPGWDVFFSLPKHKKGITLNSICLAITSDIFLGYSGVAIYTRNSKCAPIRAEEGVTGILTAPKSTTRYRDLPEGQQIGGYPRPDQLDGIIDEATLDSEGRCVILEFPGFVLFGVYSPATRDETRDDFRTGFFQALEVRIRNLIAAGKQVILTGDLNVVRSELDSTNVAETLRKEGVELSDWLNAPVRRIFNQLIFEGSVIGERDEGREEPVLWDLCRCFHPERVGMNTCWDTKRNTRPANNGSRIDYVLCSDGIKGWFNFSNIQEGLMGSDHCPVFATMSDKVTVGDKERALLEMMNPPDMFNGNERLRDWSPKDHLPLSAKLIPEFDRRQSIRDMFTKKAAPPRVSTNTDTPAEPLKNGNSKDPGPFDKADESPESLASAASTPRLGETANTTKLSSSQPSSKRPGTAVDTTNRPFKKTKSLTSANDTKSKVAQGQRTLQGFFKPKAPATQDGKTELVAANSPPSTTKKSTGSGKAPASAQGLSNTPQATPPEQSSPTVPLRGKDPDPSDRVFDPIEAKESWSKLLGKRVAPRCEHDEPCISFTTKKPGVNCGTLYSGS
;
A
#
# COMPACT_ATOMS: atom_id res chain seq x y z
N MET A 1 -2.23 3.49 -21.73
CA MET A 1 -2.57 3.95 -20.37
C MET A 1 -1.29 4.49 -19.76
N ALA A 2 -1.36 5.72 -19.24
CA ALA A 2 -0.28 6.34 -18.49
C ALA A 2 0.02 5.53 -17.22
N PHE A 3 1.26 5.60 -16.72
CA PHE A 3 1.66 4.90 -15.49
C PHE A 3 0.95 5.50 -14.28
N ARG A 4 0.31 4.66 -13.44
CA ARG A 4 -0.48 5.12 -12.28
C ARG A 4 0.05 4.61 -10.94
N ILE A 5 0.28 5.53 -10.02
CA ILE A 5 0.46 5.27 -8.58
C ILE A 5 -0.88 5.52 -7.90
N THR A 6 -1.36 4.55 -7.13
CA THR A 6 -2.61 4.64 -6.35
C THR A 6 -2.34 4.31 -4.89
N THR A 7 -2.91 5.08 -3.96
CA THR A 7 -2.89 4.80 -2.52
C THR A 7 -4.30 4.68 -1.97
N TRP A 8 -4.50 3.84 -0.95
CA TRP A 8 -5.81 3.63 -0.33
C TRP A 8 -5.68 3.00 1.07
N ASN A 9 -6.21 3.67 2.11
CA ASN A 9 -6.50 2.98 3.37
C ASN A 9 -7.67 2.00 3.14
N VAL A 10 -7.37 0.70 3.21
CA VAL A 10 -8.34 -0.37 2.95
C VAL A 10 -9.12 -0.82 4.20
N ASN A 11 -8.77 -0.29 5.38
CA ASN A 11 -9.39 -0.62 6.68
C ASN A 11 -9.47 -2.16 6.92
N GLY A 12 -8.47 -2.89 6.45
CA GLY A 12 -8.42 -4.34 6.39
C GLY A 12 -8.35 -4.86 4.95
N ILE A 13 -7.26 -5.52 4.59
CA ILE A 13 -6.89 -5.86 3.19
C ILE A 13 -7.89 -6.77 2.45
N ARG A 14 -8.86 -7.38 3.16
CA ARG A 14 -9.97 -8.15 2.56
C ARG A 14 -11.32 -7.42 2.54
N ASN A 15 -11.48 -6.29 3.22
CA ASN A 15 -12.76 -5.57 3.35
C ASN A 15 -13.34 -5.10 2.00
N PRO A 16 -12.56 -4.57 1.05
CA PRO A 16 -13.07 -4.19 -0.27
C PRO A 16 -13.87 -5.30 -0.96
N PHE A 17 -13.48 -6.57 -0.83
CA PHE A 17 -14.16 -7.72 -1.46
C PHE A 17 -15.57 -8.05 -0.91
N GLY A 18 -16.12 -7.23 0.00
CA GLY A 18 -17.54 -7.22 0.36
C GLY A 18 -18.40 -6.28 -0.51
N TYR A 19 -17.80 -5.30 -1.18
CA TYR A 19 -18.47 -4.18 -1.86
C TYR A 19 -18.36 -4.28 -3.38
N GLN A 20 -19.22 -3.56 -4.11
CA GLN A 20 -19.02 -3.33 -5.55
C GLN A 20 -17.84 -2.35 -5.77
N PRO A 21 -17.09 -2.48 -6.87
CA PRO A 21 -17.14 -3.56 -7.87
C PRO A 21 -16.41 -4.86 -7.44
N TRP A 22 -15.60 -4.79 -6.38
CA TRP A 22 -14.61 -5.82 -6.01
C TRP A 22 -15.19 -7.21 -5.71
N ARG A 23 -16.45 -7.28 -5.26
CA ARG A 23 -17.12 -8.55 -4.96
C ARG A 23 -17.43 -9.41 -6.20
N GLU A 24 -17.44 -8.83 -7.40
CA GLU A 24 -17.70 -9.57 -8.65
C GLU A 24 -16.54 -10.50 -9.04
N LYS A 25 -15.30 -10.02 -8.87
CA LYS A 25 -14.07 -10.76 -9.15
C LYS A 25 -13.12 -10.58 -7.97
N ARG A 26 -13.34 -11.37 -6.90
CA ARG A 26 -12.70 -11.27 -5.58
C ARG A 26 -11.22 -11.68 -5.59
N THR A 27 -10.39 -10.95 -6.32
CA THR A 27 -8.94 -11.15 -6.44
C THR A 27 -8.21 -9.80 -6.50
N PHE A 28 -7.01 -9.73 -5.91
CA PHE A 28 -6.17 -8.53 -5.96
C PHE A 28 -5.82 -8.12 -7.39
N GLN A 29 -5.56 -9.09 -8.28
CA GLN A 29 -5.37 -8.82 -9.71
C GLN A 29 -6.53 -7.99 -10.31
N ALA A 30 -7.78 -8.34 -10.00
CA ALA A 30 -8.96 -7.62 -10.51
C ALA A 30 -9.12 -6.24 -9.88
N MET A 31 -8.81 -6.12 -8.59
CA MET A 31 -8.77 -4.82 -7.92
C MET A 31 -7.76 -3.88 -8.60
N PHE A 32 -6.56 -4.36 -8.90
CA PHE A 32 -5.51 -3.55 -9.55
C PHE A 32 -5.80 -3.29 -11.04
N GLU A 33 -6.55 -4.17 -11.71
CA GLU A 33 -7.12 -3.92 -13.04
C GLU A 33 -8.15 -2.77 -13.00
N ILE A 34 -9.07 -2.78 -12.02
CA ILE A 34 -10.13 -1.75 -11.84
C ILE A 34 -9.57 -0.39 -11.37
N LEU A 35 -8.54 -0.39 -10.53
CA LEU A 35 -7.80 0.82 -10.17
C LEU A 35 -6.91 1.35 -11.32
N GLU A 36 -6.76 0.58 -12.40
CA GLU A 36 -5.85 0.81 -13.55
C GLU A 36 -4.40 1.09 -13.12
N ALA A 37 -3.98 0.56 -11.97
CA ALA A 37 -2.74 0.94 -11.30
C ALA A 37 -1.52 0.13 -11.76
N ASP A 38 -0.32 0.70 -11.65
CA ASP A 38 0.98 0.03 -11.79
C ASP A 38 1.74 -0.06 -10.46
N ILE A 39 1.46 0.85 -9.53
CA ILE A 39 1.82 0.75 -8.11
C ILE A 39 0.56 0.95 -7.26
N VAL A 40 0.33 0.05 -6.29
CA VAL A 40 -0.78 0.15 -5.33
C VAL A 40 -0.23 0.12 -3.90
N VAL A 41 -0.48 1.19 -3.16
CA VAL A 41 -0.07 1.38 -1.77
C VAL A 41 -1.31 1.22 -0.87
N MET A 42 -1.31 0.23 0.01
CA MET A 42 -2.42 -0.06 0.91
C MET A 42 -2.06 0.24 2.36
N GLN A 43 -2.87 1.08 3.00
CA GLN A 43 -2.78 1.39 4.43
C GLN A 43 -3.79 0.59 5.26
N GLU A 44 -3.51 0.47 6.56
CA GLU A 44 -4.33 -0.23 7.55
C GLU A 44 -4.79 -1.62 7.06
N THR A 45 -3.83 -2.45 6.64
CA THR A 45 -4.07 -3.79 6.05
C THR A 45 -4.63 -4.81 7.05
N LYS A 46 -4.48 -4.59 8.37
CA LYS A 46 -5.02 -5.39 9.48
C LYS A 46 -4.67 -6.88 9.44
N ILE A 47 -3.46 -7.19 8.96
CA ILE A 47 -3.00 -8.57 8.77
C ILE A 47 -1.69 -8.85 9.50
N GLN A 48 -1.52 -10.07 9.98
CA GLN A 48 -0.27 -10.54 10.59
C GLN A 48 0.43 -11.50 9.62
N ARG A 49 1.76 -11.65 9.77
CA ARG A 49 2.58 -12.52 8.90
C ARG A 49 2.02 -13.94 8.75
N LYS A 50 1.45 -14.49 9.82
CA LYS A 50 0.86 -15.84 9.89
C LYS A 50 -0.44 -15.99 9.08
N ASP A 51 -1.13 -14.89 8.80
CA ASP A 51 -2.47 -14.84 8.18
C ASP A 51 -2.41 -14.49 6.68
N LEU A 52 -1.23 -14.11 6.19
CA LEU A 52 -0.93 -13.92 4.76
C LEU A 52 -1.26 -15.20 3.98
N GLN A 53 -1.75 -15.03 2.75
CA GLN A 53 -2.21 -16.12 1.89
C GLN A 53 -1.70 -15.96 0.46
N ASP A 54 -1.62 -17.08 -0.26
CA ASP A 54 -1.10 -17.16 -1.63
C ASP A 54 -1.80 -16.16 -2.59
N ASP A 55 -3.08 -15.81 -2.38
CA ASP A 55 -3.79 -14.83 -3.22
C ASP A 55 -3.36 -13.37 -2.98
N MET A 56 -2.77 -13.06 -1.83
CA MET A 56 -2.23 -11.74 -1.48
C MET A 56 -0.77 -11.58 -1.93
N VAL A 57 0.01 -12.67 -1.91
CA VAL A 57 1.46 -12.65 -2.10
C VAL A 57 1.86 -13.08 -3.52
N LEU A 58 1.17 -14.06 -4.11
CA LEU A 58 1.47 -14.63 -5.42
C LEU A 58 0.57 -14.05 -6.52
N VAL A 59 0.30 -12.75 -6.46
CA VAL A 59 -0.47 -12.03 -7.48
C VAL A 59 0.28 -12.10 -8.83
N PRO A 60 -0.32 -12.64 -9.91
CA PRO A 60 0.40 -12.86 -11.17
C PRO A 60 0.85 -11.54 -11.83
N GLY A 61 2.14 -11.41 -12.13
CA GLY A 61 2.73 -10.21 -12.74
C GLY A 61 3.04 -9.05 -11.80
N TRP A 62 2.90 -9.24 -10.48
CA TRP A 62 3.18 -8.24 -9.44
C TRP A 62 4.17 -8.77 -8.40
N ASP A 63 4.91 -7.89 -7.74
CA ASP A 63 5.60 -8.15 -6.48
C ASP A 63 4.96 -7.34 -5.36
N VAL A 64 5.22 -7.70 -4.09
CA VAL A 64 4.65 -7.00 -2.93
C VAL A 64 5.61 -6.96 -1.74
N PHE A 65 5.64 -5.80 -1.08
CA PHE A 65 6.46 -5.47 0.08
C PHE A 65 5.53 -5.08 1.23
N PHE A 66 5.69 -5.69 2.40
CA PHE A 66 4.86 -5.40 3.58
C PHE A 66 5.70 -4.85 4.74
N SER A 67 5.12 -3.90 5.47
CA SER A 67 5.46 -3.62 6.86
C SER A 67 4.29 -4.07 7.72
N LEU A 68 4.53 -5.00 8.64
CA LEU A 68 3.47 -5.61 9.48
C LEU A 68 3.81 -5.38 10.95
N PRO A 69 2.81 -5.08 11.81
CA PRO A 69 3.06 -4.84 13.23
C PRO A 69 3.72 -6.06 13.87
N LYS A 70 4.78 -5.80 14.64
CA LYS A 70 5.59 -6.85 15.23
C LYS A 70 4.95 -7.29 16.54
N HIS A 71 4.67 -8.59 16.67
CA HIS A 71 4.11 -9.15 17.89
C HIS A 71 4.98 -8.78 19.10
N LYS A 72 4.39 -8.19 20.15
CA LYS A 72 5.08 -7.98 21.45
C LYS A 72 5.33 -9.33 22.16
N LYS A 73 6.38 -10.03 21.72
CA LYS A 73 7.06 -11.12 22.43
C LYS A 73 8.57 -10.90 22.33
N GLY A 74 9.10 -10.02 23.19
CA GLY A 74 10.53 -9.74 23.25
C GLY A 74 10.89 -8.25 23.28
N ILE A 75 10.41 -7.52 24.29
CA ILE A 75 11.23 -6.45 24.88
C ILE A 75 11.86 -7.08 26.12
N THR A 76 13.18 -7.00 26.23
CA THR A 76 13.96 -7.62 27.32
C THR A 76 13.61 -7.00 28.67
N LEU A 77 13.73 -7.77 29.76
CA LEU A 77 13.47 -7.28 31.12
C LEU A 77 14.33 -6.04 31.42
N ASN A 78 13.67 -4.91 31.68
CA ASN A 78 14.13 -3.81 32.54
C ASN A 78 12.98 -2.82 32.82
N SER A 79 12.02 -2.66 31.90
CA SER A 79 10.78 -1.90 32.14
C SER A 79 9.68 -2.75 32.80
N ILE A 80 9.78 -2.96 34.12
CA ILE A 80 8.71 -3.56 34.92
C ILE A 80 7.57 -2.54 35.07
N CYS A 81 6.56 -2.60 34.19
CA CYS A 81 5.19 -2.10 34.47
C CYS A 81 4.15 -2.48 33.38
N LEU A 82 4.51 -2.56 32.10
CA LEU A 82 3.52 -2.56 31.00
C LEU A 82 3.30 -3.94 30.33
N ALA A 83 2.92 -4.95 31.12
CA ALA A 83 2.73 -6.34 30.67
C ALA A 83 1.27 -6.75 30.38
N ILE A 84 0.31 -5.80 30.36
CA ILE A 84 -1.14 -6.10 30.36
C ILE A 84 -1.78 -5.97 28.95
N THR A 85 -1.12 -5.36 27.97
CA THR A 85 -1.72 -4.99 26.67
C THR A 85 -1.26 -5.85 25.48
N SER A 86 -0.86 -7.11 25.69
CA SER A 86 -0.34 -7.98 24.62
C SER A 86 -1.35 -8.25 23.49
N ASP A 87 -2.64 -8.23 23.81
CA ASP A 87 -3.70 -8.67 22.90
C ASP A 87 -4.26 -7.53 22.02
N ILE A 88 -3.88 -6.28 22.29
CA ILE A 88 -4.35 -5.09 21.55
C ILE A 88 -3.72 -4.99 20.15
N PHE A 89 -2.54 -5.59 19.93
CA PHE A 89 -1.81 -5.53 18.65
C PHE A 89 -2.23 -6.63 17.64
N LEU A 90 -3.38 -7.29 17.85
CA LEU A 90 -3.91 -8.33 16.98
C LEU A 90 -4.67 -7.72 15.78
N GLY A 91 -3.98 -7.58 14.63
CA GLY A 91 -4.59 -7.05 13.40
C GLY A 91 -4.73 -5.52 13.37
N TYR A 92 -3.89 -4.81 14.14
CA TYR A 92 -3.76 -3.35 14.08
C TYR A 92 -2.95 -2.91 12.84
N SER A 93 -3.14 -1.69 12.31
CA SER A 93 -2.19 -1.05 11.37
C SER A 93 -1.79 -1.92 10.13
N GLY A 94 -0.54 -1.83 9.67
CA GLY A 94 0.07 -2.62 8.60
C GLY A 94 -0.01 -1.96 7.22
N VAL A 95 1.10 -1.85 6.49
CA VAL A 95 1.19 -1.27 5.14
C VAL A 95 1.67 -2.30 4.12
N ALA A 96 1.15 -2.24 2.89
CA ALA A 96 1.62 -3.02 1.75
C ALA A 96 1.86 -2.14 0.52
N ILE A 97 2.92 -2.41 -0.25
CA ILE A 97 3.14 -1.81 -1.58
C ILE A 97 3.26 -2.91 -2.61
N TYR A 98 2.36 -2.89 -3.59
CA TYR A 98 2.34 -3.76 -4.76
C TYR A 98 2.95 -3.04 -5.97
N THR A 99 3.85 -3.69 -6.71
CA THR A 99 4.51 -3.15 -7.91
C THR A 99 4.30 -4.07 -9.11
N ARG A 100 3.90 -3.53 -10.28
CA ARG A 100 3.66 -4.31 -11.50
C ARG A 100 4.96 -4.57 -12.27
N ASN A 101 5.45 -5.81 -12.23
CA ASN A 101 6.77 -6.25 -12.76
C ASN A 101 6.96 -5.98 -14.27
N SER A 102 5.88 -5.84 -15.03
CA SER A 102 5.96 -5.49 -16.47
C SER A 102 6.26 -3.99 -16.72
N LYS A 103 6.18 -3.15 -15.69
CA LYS A 103 6.19 -1.68 -15.76
C LYS A 103 7.18 -1.01 -14.80
N CYS A 104 7.39 -1.54 -13.60
CA CYS A 104 8.35 -1.03 -12.63
C CYS A 104 9.05 -2.16 -11.85
N ALA A 105 10.25 -1.87 -11.37
CA ALA A 105 11.04 -2.74 -10.49
C ALA A 105 11.91 -1.86 -9.56
N PRO A 106 11.68 -1.87 -8.24
CA PRO A 106 12.52 -1.13 -7.30
C PRO A 106 13.94 -1.74 -7.21
N ILE A 107 14.92 -0.90 -6.89
CA ILE A 107 16.34 -1.26 -6.67
C ILE A 107 16.69 -1.46 -5.19
N ARG A 108 15.95 -0.84 -4.26
CA ARG A 108 16.07 -1.07 -2.80
C ARG A 108 14.70 -1.01 -2.13
N ALA A 109 14.56 -1.67 -0.99
CA ALA A 109 13.31 -1.76 -0.24
C ALA A 109 13.59 -1.88 1.27
N GLU A 110 12.94 -1.04 2.08
CA GLU A 110 13.13 -0.98 3.53
C GLU A 110 11.80 -0.97 4.30
N GLU A 111 11.88 -1.40 5.56
CA GLU A 111 10.78 -1.37 6.51
C GLU A 111 11.06 -0.31 7.58
N GLY A 112 10.08 0.53 7.90
CA GLY A 112 10.20 1.57 8.92
C GLY A 112 10.77 2.89 8.42
N VAL A 113 10.50 3.94 9.18
CA VAL A 113 10.95 5.31 8.93
C VAL A 113 12.41 5.49 9.37
N THR A 114 12.78 5.02 10.55
CA THR A 114 14.08 5.34 11.16
C THR A 114 15.25 4.54 10.57
N GLY A 115 14.98 3.38 9.96
CA GLY A 115 16.01 2.44 9.52
C GLY A 115 16.64 1.62 10.66
N ILE A 116 16.09 1.67 11.87
CA ILE A 116 16.49 0.82 13.01
C ILE A 116 16.17 -0.67 12.79
N LEU A 117 15.22 -0.97 11.90
CA LEU A 117 14.81 -2.32 11.54
C LEU A 117 15.84 -3.02 10.65
N THR A 118 15.75 -4.35 10.55
CA THR A 118 16.64 -5.17 9.73
C THR A 118 15.91 -5.77 8.52
N ALA A 119 16.65 -6.05 7.44
CA ALA A 119 16.14 -6.81 6.31
C ALA A 119 15.79 -8.26 6.71
N PRO A 120 14.83 -8.94 6.05
CA PRO A 120 14.53 -10.33 6.34
C PRO A 120 15.77 -11.23 6.26
N LYS A 121 15.98 -12.06 7.28
CA LYS A 121 17.17 -12.94 7.46
C LYS A 121 18.49 -12.19 7.75
N SER A 122 18.46 -10.88 7.98
CA SER A 122 19.59 -10.06 8.44
C SER A 122 19.47 -9.65 9.91
N THR A 123 20.61 -9.53 10.60
CA THR A 123 20.75 -8.90 11.92
C THR A 123 21.24 -7.46 11.84
N THR A 124 21.73 -7.02 10.68
CA THR A 124 22.20 -5.64 10.45
C THR A 124 21.01 -4.74 10.14
N ARG A 125 20.93 -3.59 10.81
CA ARG A 125 19.88 -2.59 10.60
C ARG A 125 20.05 -1.91 9.23
N TYR A 126 18.99 -1.38 8.64
CA TYR A 126 19.08 -0.68 7.36
C TYR A 126 20.11 0.48 7.41
N ARG A 127 20.15 1.23 8.51
CA ARG A 127 21.16 2.29 8.72
C ARG A 127 22.60 1.81 8.95
N ASP A 128 22.79 0.53 9.26
CA ASP A 128 24.09 -0.09 9.57
C ASP A 128 24.63 -0.90 8.36
N LEU A 129 23.91 -0.94 7.23
CA LEU A 129 24.36 -1.57 5.97
C LEU A 129 25.42 -0.71 5.25
N PRO A 130 26.21 -1.25 4.30
CA PRO A 130 27.03 -0.44 3.41
C PRO A 130 26.17 0.54 2.60
N GLU A 131 26.63 1.79 2.43
CA GLU A 131 25.86 2.89 1.80
C GLU A 131 25.17 2.50 0.48
N GLY A 132 25.87 1.81 -0.43
CA GLY A 132 25.30 1.35 -1.70
C GLY A 132 24.15 0.34 -1.57
N GLN A 133 23.87 -0.18 -0.38
CA GLN A 133 22.75 -1.08 -0.05
C GLN A 133 21.62 -0.37 0.73
N GLN A 134 21.78 0.91 1.07
CA GLN A 134 20.80 1.72 1.81
C GLN A 134 19.93 2.57 0.87
N ILE A 135 18.67 2.80 1.25
CA ILE A 135 17.88 3.94 0.77
C ILE A 135 18.41 5.23 1.43
N GLY A 136 18.79 5.15 2.70
CA GLY A 136 19.49 6.22 3.41
C GLY A 136 18.57 7.34 3.92
N GLY A 137 19.18 8.50 4.21
CA GLY A 137 18.50 9.71 4.68
C GLY A 137 17.94 9.64 6.11
N TYR A 138 18.31 8.64 6.92
CA TYR A 138 17.72 8.42 8.24
C TYR A 138 17.78 9.67 9.15
N PRO A 139 16.78 9.89 10.01
CA PRO A 139 16.83 10.94 11.02
C PRO A 139 18.01 10.71 11.98
N ARG A 140 18.65 11.81 12.39
CA ARG A 140 19.64 11.80 13.47
C ARG A 140 19.03 12.33 14.77
N PRO A 141 19.58 12.01 15.96
CA PRO A 141 19.08 12.51 17.24
C PRO A 141 19.09 14.04 17.37
N ASP A 142 19.96 14.75 16.63
CA ASP A 142 20.03 16.22 16.59
C ASP A 142 18.96 16.87 15.70
N GLN A 143 18.09 16.09 15.05
CA GLN A 143 17.04 16.57 14.14
C GLN A 143 15.61 16.30 14.65
N LEU A 144 15.45 15.82 15.89
CA LEU A 144 14.19 15.32 16.43
C LEU A 144 13.86 16.00 17.76
N ASP A 145 12.59 16.32 17.99
CA ASP A 145 12.18 17.03 19.21
C ASP A 145 12.11 16.05 20.39
N GLY A 146 13.24 15.88 21.08
CA GLY A 146 13.38 15.02 22.25
C GLY A 146 13.78 13.58 21.95
N ILE A 147 13.66 12.71 22.96
CA ILE A 147 14.16 11.33 22.91
C ILE A 147 13.09 10.39 22.36
N ILE A 148 13.15 10.10 21.06
CA ILE A 148 12.26 9.16 20.38
C ILE A 148 12.81 7.73 20.47
N ASP A 149 12.02 6.78 20.99
CA ASP A 149 12.31 5.34 20.87
C ASP A 149 12.01 4.87 19.45
N GLU A 150 13.04 4.90 18.62
CA GLU A 150 13.04 4.48 17.21
C GLU A 150 12.49 3.06 17.01
N ALA A 151 12.79 2.14 17.95
CA ALA A 151 12.36 0.75 17.85
C ALA A 151 10.87 0.59 18.16
N THR A 152 10.33 1.36 19.10
CA THR A 152 8.87 1.47 19.31
C THR A 152 8.20 2.16 18.12
N LEU A 153 8.79 3.22 17.57
CA LEU A 153 8.26 3.99 16.44
C LEU A 153 7.99 3.11 15.21
N ASP A 154 8.97 2.31 14.83
CA ASP A 154 8.89 1.41 13.67
C ASP A 154 8.23 0.04 13.97
N SER A 155 7.83 -0.22 15.22
CA SER A 155 7.23 -1.51 15.62
C SER A 155 5.81 -1.74 15.07
N GLU A 156 5.07 -0.67 14.76
CA GLU A 156 3.64 -0.72 14.47
C GLU A 156 3.28 -1.02 13.00
N GLY A 157 4.26 -1.33 12.14
CA GLY A 157 3.99 -1.72 10.75
C GLY A 157 3.53 -0.57 9.84
N ARG A 158 4.05 0.64 10.06
CA ARG A 158 3.49 1.90 9.53
C ARG A 158 4.14 2.46 8.26
N CYS A 159 5.28 1.94 7.83
CA CYS A 159 6.02 2.49 6.71
C CYS A 159 6.73 1.40 5.89
N VAL A 160 6.51 1.41 4.57
CA VAL A 160 7.31 0.68 3.59
C VAL A 160 7.92 1.71 2.65
N ILE A 161 9.22 1.58 2.37
CA ILE A 161 9.94 2.51 1.50
C ILE A 161 10.57 1.73 0.36
N LEU A 162 10.33 2.13 -0.88
CA LEU A 162 10.91 1.54 -2.08
C LEU A 162 11.71 2.60 -2.85
N GLU A 163 12.94 2.29 -3.23
CA GLU A 163 13.73 3.14 -4.12
C GLU A 163 13.66 2.60 -5.54
N PHE A 164 13.27 3.44 -6.48
CA PHE A 164 13.37 3.26 -7.92
C PHE A 164 14.48 4.18 -8.45
N PRO A 165 15.06 3.92 -9.63
CA PRO A 165 16.14 4.76 -10.18
C PRO A 165 15.79 6.25 -10.35
N GLY A 166 14.51 6.60 -10.46
CA GLY A 166 14.03 7.98 -10.51
C GLY A 166 13.59 8.62 -9.18
N PHE A 167 13.19 7.84 -8.16
CA PHE A 167 12.66 8.37 -6.89
C PHE A 167 12.61 7.33 -5.76
N VAL A 168 12.52 7.82 -4.52
CA VAL A 168 12.14 7.04 -3.33
C VAL A 168 10.64 7.21 -3.06
N LEU A 169 9.89 6.10 -3.07
CA LEU A 169 8.47 6.03 -2.73
C LEU A 169 8.30 5.62 -1.26
N PHE A 170 7.59 6.44 -0.50
CA PHE A 170 7.10 6.14 0.84
C PHE A 170 5.62 5.73 0.77
N GLY A 171 5.30 4.54 1.28
CA GLY A 171 3.94 4.15 1.64
C GLY A 171 3.76 4.23 3.15
N VAL A 172 2.92 5.13 3.63
CA VAL A 172 2.79 5.48 5.06
C VAL A 172 1.37 5.28 5.56
N TYR A 173 1.23 4.80 6.80
CA TYR A 173 0.01 4.85 7.61
C TYR A 173 0.31 5.58 8.93
N SER A 174 0.12 6.90 8.92
CA SER A 174 0.39 7.79 10.05
C SER A 174 -0.53 7.47 11.25
N PRO A 175 -0.08 7.61 12.51
CA PRO A 175 -0.93 7.36 13.67
C PRO A 175 -2.10 8.35 13.73
N ALA A 176 -3.34 7.87 13.77
CA ALA A 176 -4.52 8.70 14.00
C ALA A 176 -4.52 9.26 15.44
N THR A 177 -4.86 10.55 15.61
CA THR A 177 -5.25 11.09 16.92
C THR A 177 -6.55 10.40 17.35
N ARG A 178 -6.53 9.78 18.53
CA ARG A 178 -7.67 9.05 19.13
C ARG A 178 -7.81 9.35 20.63
N ASP A 179 -6.68 9.56 21.28
CA ASP A 179 -6.52 9.94 22.67
C ASP A 179 -5.18 10.68 22.82
N GLU A 180 -5.10 11.57 23.80
CA GLU A 180 -3.92 12.42 24.07
C GLU A 180 -2.66 11.59 24.39
N THR A 181 -2.83 10.36 24.91
CA THR A 181 -1.73 9.46 25.29
C THR A 181 -0.89 8.97 24.10
N ARG A 182 -1.30 9.32 22.89
CA ARG A 182 -0.68 8.94 21.61
C ARG A 182 -0.16 10.11 20.78
N ASP A 183 -0.37 11.37 21.20
CA ASP A 183 0.04 12.52 20.39
C ASP A 183 1.57 12.74 20.37
N ASP A 184 2.31 12.37 21.42
CA ASP A 184 3.78 12.32 21.39
C ASP A 184 4.29 11.32 20.34
N PHE A 185 3.76 10.10 20.34
CA PHE A 185 4.12 9.06 19.38
C PHE A 185 3.76 9.48 17.94
N ARG A 186 2.59 10.10 17.76
CA ARG A 186 2.13 10.62 16.47
C ARG A 186 3.03 11.75 15.96
N THR A 187 3.39 12.69 16.83
CA THR A 187 4.26 13.82 16.49
C THR A 187 5.66 13.34 16.16
N GLY A 188 6.27 12.51 17.00
CA GLY A 188 7.58 11.91 16.74
C GLY A 188 7.63 11.04 15.47
N PHE A 189 6.55 10.32 15.14
CA PHE A 189 6.44 9.58 13.88
C PHE A 189 6.44 10.53 12.68
N PHE A 190 5.69 11.63 12.76
CA PHE A 190 5.59 12.60 11.68
C PHE A 190 6.90 13.39 11.50
N GLN A 191 7.60 13.72 12.58
CA GLN A 191 8.93 14.35 12.54
C GLN A 191 9.98 13.42 11.93
N ALA A 192 10.06 12.16 12.37
CA ALA A 192 10.99 11.20 11.80
C ALA A 192 10.74 10.98 10.30
N LEU A 193 9.48 11.04 9.86
CA LEU A 193 9.10 10.97 8.44
C LEU A 193 9.54 12.22 7.67
N GLU A 194 9.21 13.41 8.18
CA GLU A 194 9.55 14.69 7.56
C GLU A 194 11.07 14.88 7.43
N VAL A 195 11.81 14.66 8.52
CA VAL A 195 13.27 14.73 8.57
C VAL A 195 13.89 13.76 7.58
N ARG A 196 13.38 12.52 7.48
CA ARG A 196 13.92 11.55 6.51
C ARG A 196 13.67 11.99 5.07
N ILE A 197 12.52 12.60 4.77
CA ILE A 197 12.22 13.14 3.44
C ILE A 197 13.16 14.30 3.12
N ARG A 198 13.37 15.26 4.05
CA ARG A 198 14.33 16.37 3.88
C ARG A 198 15.74 15.85 3.65
N ASN A 199 16.22 14.92 4.47
CA ASN A 199 17.55 14.32 4.36
C ASN A 199 17.76 13.59 3.01
N LEU A 200 16.73 12.92 2.47
CA LEU A 200 16.81 12.29 1.13
C LEU A 200 16.87 13.32 0.00
N ILE A 201 16.09 14.40 0.09
CA ILE A 201 16.06 15.48 -0.90
C ILE A 201 17.39 16.28 -0.87
N ALA A 202 17.94 16.53 0.32
CA ALA A 202 19.28 17.11 0.51
C ALA A 202 20.40 16.21 -0.04
N ALA A 203 20.22 14.88 -0.01
CA ALA A 203 21.09 13.91 -0.68
C ALA A 203 20.81 13.77 -2.20
N GLY A 204 20.03 14.68 -2.79
CA GLY A 204 19.73 14.73 -4.23
C GLY A 204 18.70 13.70 -4.72
N LYS A 205 18.11 12.88 -3.82
CA LYS A 205 17.09 11.90 -4.21
C LYS A 205 15.71 12.56 -4.30
N GLN A 206 15.00 12.27 -5.38
CA GLN A 206 13.60 12.67 -5.53
C GLN A 206 12.71 11.75 -4.68
N VAL A 207 11.59 12.28 -4.17
CA VAL A 207 10.74 11.58 -3.20
C VAL A 207 9.27 11.66 -3.62
N ILE A 208 8.55 10.56 -3.46
CA ILE A 208 7.08 10.51 -3.48
C ILE A 208 6.60 10.03 -2.11
N LEU A 209 5.76 10.80 -1.43
CA LEU A 209 5.09 10.38 -0.20
C LEU A 209 3.62 10.04 -0.50
N THR A 210 3.20 8.84 -0.12
CA THR A 210 1.84 8.34 -0.33
C THR A 210 1.23 7.76 0.93
N GLY A 211 -0.07 8.00 1.11
CA GLY A 211 -0.88 7.29 2.09
C GLY A 211 -1.78 8.15 2.94
N ASP A 212 -2.41 7.47 3.89
CA ASP A 212 -3.17 8.09 4.97
C ASP A 212 -2.18 8.70 5.98
N LEU A 213 -2.08 10.02 5.91
CA LEU A 213 -1.24 10.83 6.80
C LEU A 213 -2.00 11.24 8.08
N ASN A 214 -3.28 10.87 8.22
CA ASN A 214 -4.16 11.21 9.33
C ASN A 214 -4.11 12.70 9.73
N VAL A 215 -3.95 13.59 8.75
CA VAL A 215 -3.83 15.05 8.96
C VAL A 215 -4.61 15.79 7.88
N VAL A 216 -5.44 16.74 8.32
CA VAL A 216 -6.13 17.69 7.45
C VAL A 216 -5.24 18.93 7.31
N ARG A 217 -4.85 19.26 6.09
CA ARG A 217 -3.95 20.39 5.77
C ARG A 217 -4.60 21.76 6.02
N SER A 218 -5.77 21.98 5.43
CA SER A 218 -6.47 23.28 5.38
C SER A 218 -7.97 23.13 5.66
N GLU A 219 -8.70 24.23 5.85
CA GLU A 219 -10.17 24.18 6.00
C GLU A 219 -10.87 23.59 4.76
N LEU A 220 -10.34 23.86 3.55
CA LEU A 220 -10.87 23.35 2.28
C LEU A 220 -10.75 21.81 2.16
N ASP A 221 -9.97 21.18 3.05
CA ASP A 221 -9.72 19.75 3.12
C ASP A 221 -10.59 19.03 4.16
N SER A 222 -11.55 19.69 4.82
CA SER A 222 -12.49 19.00 5.71
C SER A 222 -13.84 19.72 5.83
N THR A 223 -14.88 18.96 6.19
CA THR A 223 -16.25 19.45 6.26
C THR A 223 -16.52 20.09 7.61
N ASN A 224 -17.18 21.26 7.62
CA ASN A 224 -17.60 21.99 8.82
C ASN A 224 -16.48 22.35 9.83
N VAL A 225 -15.25 22.60 9.37
CA VAL A 225 -14.11 23.00 10.24
C VAL A 225 -14.46 24.23 11.09
N ALA A 226 -14.80 25.36 10.46
CA ALA A 226 -15.18 26.58 11.16
C ALA A 226 -16.38 26.43 12.12
N GLU A 227 -17.34 25.53 11.83
CA GLU A 227 -18.47 25.28 12.73
C GLU A 227 -18.07 24.45 13.96
N THR A 228 -17.10 23.54 13.79
CA THR A 228 -16.52 22.70 14.84
C THR A 228 -15.64 23.54 15.76
N LEU A 229 -14.70 24.31 15.19
CA LEU A 229 -13.84 25.26 15.91
C LEU A 229 -14.65 26.22 16.80
N ARG A 230 -15.72 26.82 16.24
CA ARG A 230 -16.62 27.73 16.98
C ARG A 230 -17.41 27.04 18.11
N LYS A 231 -17.60 25.71 18.07
CA LYS A 231 -18.22 24.94 19.16
C LYS A 231 -17.23 24.56 20.24
N GLU A 232 -15.98 24.30 19.85
CA GLU A 232 -14.89 23.88 20.74
C GLU A 232 -14.18 25.08 21.40
N GLY A 233 -14.36 26.29 20.87
CA GLY A 233 -13.71 27.52 21.37
C GLY A 233 -12.25 27.65 20.93
N VAL A 234 -11.89 27.02 19.81
CA VAL A 234 -10.53 26.96 19.28
C VAL A 234 -10.42 27.90 18.08
N GLU A 235 -9.43 28.79 18.07
CA GLU A 235 -9.18 29.68 16.93
C GLU A 235 -8.53 28.94 15.75
N LEU A 236 -8.76 29.44 14.54
CA LEU A 236 -8.21 28.84 13.32
C LEU A 236 -6.66 28.83 13.31
N SER A 237 -6.03 29.85 13.92
CA SER A 237 -4.57 29.90 14.12
C SER A 237 -4.05 28.71 14.92
N ASP A 238 -4.78 28.33 15.96
CA ASP A 238 -4.35 27.36 16.96
C ASP A 238 -4.57 25.95 16.41
N TRP A 239 -5.67 25.76 15.66
CA TRP A 239 -5.89 24.58 14.84
C TRP A 239 -4.78 24.41 13.80
N LEU A 240 -4.44 25.44 13.01
CA LEU A 240 -3.36 25.39 12.02
C LEU A 240 -1.99 25.07 12.65
N ASN A 241 -1.72 25.62 13.84
CA ASN A 241 -0.47 25.42 14.58
C ASN A 241 -0.40 24.11 15.38
N ALA A 242 -1.45 23.29 15.44
CA ALA A 242 -1.40 21.98 16.11
C ALA A 242 -0.23 21.13 15.54
N PRO A 243 0.64 20.51 16.38
CA PRO A 243 2.02 20.17 15.98
C PRO A 243 2.17 19.43 14.64
N VAL A 244 1.44 18.33 14.46
CA VAL A 244 1.48 17.52 13.22
C VAL A 244 0.95 18.28 12.00
N ARG A 245 -0.05 19.17 12.17
CA ARG A 245 -0.58 20.02 11.09
C ARG A 245 0.41 21.12 10.73
N ARG A 246 1.11 21.69 11.72
CA ARG A 246 2.17 22.69 11.50
C ARG A 246 3.36 22.09 10.76
N ILE A 247 3.88 20.94 11.21
CA ILE A 247 4.95 20.20 10.51
C ILE A 247 4.51 19.87 9.08
N PHE A 248 3.28 19.37 8.89
CA PHE A 248 2.79 19.05 7.55
C PHE A 248 2.67 20.27 6.64
N ASN A 249 2.11 21.40 7.10
CA ASN A 249 2.04 22.61 6.27
C ASN A 249 3.42 23.18 5.95
N GLN A 250 4.42 23.02 6.82
CA GLN A 250 5.80 23.45 6.50
C GLN A 250 6.49 22.56 5.46
N LEU A 251 6.10 21.29 5.35
CA LEU A 251 6.60 20.35 4.35
C LEU A 251 6.10 20.66 2.92
N ILE A 252 4.91 21.27 2.77
CA ILE A 252 4.24 21.46 1.47
C ILE A 252 4.40 22.90 0.91
N PHE A 253 4.63 23.03 -0.40
CA PHE A 253 4.86 24.33 -1.06
C PHE A 253 3.75 25.37 -0.86
N GLU A 254 2.47 25.01 -1.08
CA GLU A 254 1.36 25.95 -0.82
C GLU A 254 0.78 25.78 0.62
N GLY A 255 1.61 25.34 1.58
CA GLY A 255 1.17 25.02 2.94
C GLY A 255 0.89 26.25 3.80
N SER A 256 -0.19 26.20 4.59
CA SER A 256 -0.61 27.30 5.45
C SER A 256 0.15 27.30 6.78
N VAL A 257 1.18 28.13 6.89
CA VAL A 257 1.96 28.33 8.12
C VAL A 257 1.60 29.69 8.73
N ILE A 258 1.44 29.74 10.05
CA ILE A 258 1.14 30.96 10.80
C ILE A 258 2.37 31.36 11.62
N GLY A 259 2.78 32.63 11.51
CA GLY A 259 4.02 33.14 12.10
C GLY A 259 5.28 32.74 11.32
N GLU A 260 6.43 32.86 11.98
CA GLU A 260 7.71 32.31 11.49
C GLU A 260 7.61 30.80 11.23
N ARG A 261 8.53 30.26 10.42
CA ARG A 261 8.73 28.81 10.27
C ARG A 261 9.68 28.28 11.35
N ASP A 262 9.54 27.00 11.67
CA ASP A 262 10.44 26.30 12.58
C ASP A 262 11.84 26.16 11.97
N GLU A 263 12.87 26.13 12.82
CA GLU A 263 14.27 25.90 12.41
C GLU A 263 14.42 24.56 11.66
N GLY A 264 15.10 24.58 10.51
CA GLY A 264 15.24 23.45 9.59
C GLY A 264 14.00 23.14 8.73
N ARG A 265 12.92 23.93 8.86
CA ARG A 265 11.67 23.80 8.10
C ARG A 265 11.32 25.05 7.29
N GLU A 266 12.29 25.94 7.08
CA GLU A 266 12.16 27.23 6.37
C GLU A 266 11.66 27.02 4.94
N GLU A 267 12.30 26.12 4.19
CA GLU A 267 11.87 25.78 2.83
C GLU A 267 10.89 24.60 2.82
N PRO A 268 9.75 24.68 2.11
CA PRO A 268 8.94 23.52 1.76
C PRO A 268 9.65 22.66 0.71
N VAL A 269 9.35 21.35 0.66
CA VAL A 269 10.04 20.41 -0.25
C VAL A 269 9.14 19.42 -1.00
N LEU A 270 7.83 19.35 -0.69
CA LEU A 270 6.86 18.52 -1.41
C LEU A 270 5.68 19.33 -1.98
N TRP A 271 5.14 18.88 -3.10
CA TRP A 271 3.87 19.34 -3.68
C TRP A 271 2.73 18.36 -3.40
N ASP A 272 1.53 18.89 -3.20
CA ASP A 272 0.29 18.11 -3.07
C ASP A 272 -0.38 17.98 -4.43
N LEU A 273 -0.17 16.84 -5.11
CA LEU A 273 -0.57 16.70 -6.50
C LEU A 273 -2.08 16.86 -6.71
N CYS A 274 -2.91 16.38 -5.77
CA CYS A 274 -4.35 16.57 -5.83
C CYS A 274 -4.73 18.06 -5.79
N ARG A 275 -4.06 18.88 -4.96
CA ARG A 275 -4.30 20.35 -4.96
C ARG A 275 -3.65 21.06 -6.14
N CYS A 276 -2.53 20.56 -6.68
CA CYS A 276 -1.95 21.09 -7.93
C CYS A 276 -2.89 20.97 -9.14
N PHE A 277 -3.71 19.91 -9.23
CA PHE A 277 -4.69 19.73 -10.30
C PHE A 277 -6.11 20.22 -9.93
N HIS A 278 -6.44 20.28 -8.64
CA HIS A 278 -7.76 20.65 -8.12
C HIS A 278 -7.67 21.65 -6.95
N PRO A 279 -7.08 22.86 -7.13
CA PRO A 279 -6.75 23.77 -6.04
C PRO A 279 -7.99 24.18 -5.24
N GLU A 280 -9.00 24.71 -5.92
CA GLU A 280 -10.22 25.27 -5.31
C GLU A 280 -11.33 24.22 -5.06
N ARG A 281 -11.08 22.92 -5.29
CA ARG A 281 -12.12 21.89 -5.20
C ARG A 281 -12.60 21.70 -3.76
N VAL A 282 -13.80 22.19 -3.46
CA VAL A 282 -14.54 21.92 -2.21
C VAL A 282 -14.98 20.45 -2.17
N GLY A 283 -15.04 19.86 -0.97
CA GLY A 283 -15.62 18.52 -0.76
C GLY A 283 -14.80 17.36 -1.33
N MET A 284 -13.49 17.56 -1.59
CA MET A 284 -12.54 16.55 -2.04
C MET A 284 -12.12 15.60 -0.89
N ASN A 285 -13.09 15.13 -0.11
CA ASN A 285 -12.87 14.28 1.05
C ASN A 285 -12.39 12.88 0.63
N THR A 286 -11.55 12.25 1.46
CA THR A 286 -11.06 10.88 1.23
C THR A 286 -11.48 9.89 2.31
N CYS A 287 -11.87 10.36 3.50
CA CYS A 287 -12.31 9.57 4.64
C CYS A 287 -13.63 10.10 5.23
N TRP A 288 -14.51 9.19 5.67
CA TRP A 288 -15.84 9.49 6.23
C TRP A 288 -16.19 8.57 7.42
N ASP A 289 -16.87 9.10 8.44
CA ASP A 289 -17.27 8.32 9.63
C ASP A 289 -18.39 7.30 9.28
N THR A 290 -18.08 6.02 9.44
CA THR A 290 -19.00 4.90 9.20
C THR A 290 -20.02 4.67 10.31
N LYS A 291 -19.71 5.00 11.57
CA LYS A 291 -20.67 4.94 12.69
C LYS A 291 -21.76 6.00 12.54
N ARG A 292 -21.37 7.17 12.03
CA ARG A 292 -22.27 8.30 11.73
C ARG A 292 -22.82 8.27 10.29
N ASN A 293 -22.39 7.31 9.48
CA ASN A 293 -22.75 7.13 8.06
C ASN A 293 -22.67 8.44 7.25
N THR A 294 -21.53 9.14 7.29
CA THR A 294 -21.42 10.50 6.75
C THR A 294 -21.05 10.57 5.26
N ARG A 295 -20.61 9.46 4.66
CA ARG A 295 -20.20 9.37 3.24
C ARG A 295 -21.29 9.78 2.24
N PRO A 296 -22.57 9.38 2.39
CA PRO A 296 -23.64 9.81 1.47
C PRO A 296 -23.94 11.32 1.48
N ALA A 297 -23.65 12.00 2.60
CA ALA A 297 -23.77 13.45 2.73
C ALA A 297 -22.45 14.19 2.39
N ASN A 298 -21.42 13.45 1.93
CA ASN A 298 -20.04 13.90 1.78
C ASN A 298 -19.50 14.72 2.98
N ASN A 299 -19.87 14.36 4.21
CA ASN A 299 -19.35 15.00 5.41
C ASN A 299 -18.15 14.19 5.91
N GLY A 300 -16.95 14.67 5.63
CA GLY A 300 -15.70 13.96 5.90
C GLY A 300 -14.48 14.87 5.79
N SER A 301 -13.33 14.26 5.57
CA SER A 301 -12.03 14.94 5.50
C SER A 301 -11.13 14.33 4.42
N ARG A 302 -10.22 15.12 3.86
CA ARG A 302 -9.07 14.65 3.07
C ARG A 302 -7.87 14.44 4.00
N ILE A 303 -7.47 13.18 4.13
CA ILE A 303 -6.30 12.75 4.94
C ILE A 303 -5.40 11.76 4.19
N ASP A 304 -5.80 11.33 3.00
CA ASP A 304 -5.04 10.48 2.08
C ASP A 304 -4.40 11.35 0.99
N TYR A 305 -3.10 11.17 0.74
CA TYR A 305 -2.32 12.05 -0.15
C TYR A 305 -1.43 11.27 -1.12
N VAL A 306 -1.17 11.89 -2.28
CA VAL A 306 -0.02 11.59 -3.15
C VAL A 306 0.76 12.88 -3.33
N LEU A 307 1.99 12.90 -2.81
CA LEU A 307 2.85 14.07 -2.73
C LEU A 307 4.18 13.78 -3.43
N CYS A 308 4.83 14.79 -4.03
CA CYS A 308 6.12 14.59 -4.69
C CYS A 308 7.10 15.76 -4.47
N SER A 309 8.41 15.48 -4.53
CA SER A 309 9.43 16.53 -4.54
C SER A 309 9.38 17.38 -5.81
N ASP A 310 9.85 18.63 -5.71
CA ASP A 310 9.75 19.62 -6.78
C ASP A 310 10.32 19.14 -8.13
N GLY A 311 11.53 18.57 -8.10
CA GLY A 311 12.24 18.08 -9.30
C GLY A 311 11.53 16.98 -10.10
N ILE A 312 10.44 16.40 -9.59
CA ILE A 312 9.58 15.45 -10.31
C ILE A 312 8.11 15.91 -10.44
N LYS A 313 7.76 17.12 -10.00
CA LYS A 313 6.40 17.69 -10.15
C LYS A 313 5.92 17.64 -11.61
N GLY A 314 6.80 18.00 -12.54
CA GLY A 314 6.54 17.99 -13.99
C GLY A 314 6.44 16.60 -14.62
N TRP A 315 6.70 15.51 -13.88
CA TRP A 315 6.51 14.14 -14.38
C TRP A 315 5.04 13.70 -14.30
N PHE A 316 4.22 14.37 -13.49
CA PHE A 316 2.80 14.07 -13.31
C PHE A 316 1.93 14.87 -14.26
N ASN A 317 0.90 14.22 -14.84
CA ASN A 317 -0.04 14.85 -15.77
C ASN A 317 -1.48 14.90 -15.25
N PHE A 318 -1.82 14.15 -14.20
CA PHE A 318 -3.09 14.24 -13.50
C PHE A 318 -2.99 13.64 -12.09
N SER A 319 -3.82 14.10 -11.16
CA SER A 319 -4.02 13.47 -9.84
C SER A 319 -5.40 13.83 -9.29
N ASN A 320 -6.10 12.85 -8.72
CA ASN A 320 -7.44 13.03 -8.15
C ASN A 320 -7.75 11.92 -7.12
N ILE A 321 -8.88 12.07 -6.43
CA ILE A 321 -9.49 11.05 -5.58
C ILE A 321 -10.42 10.15 -6.41
N GLN A 322 -10.90 9.03 -5.83
CA GLN A 322 -11.91 8.14 -6.41
C GLN A 322 -13.07 7.90 -5.44
N GLU A 323 -13.76 8.97 -5.03
CA GLU A 323 -14.80 9.00 -4.00
C GLU A 323 -15.96 8.01 -4.22
N GLY A 324 -16.26 7.66 -5.49
CA GLY A 324 -17.26 6.66 -5.85
C GLY A 324 -16.87 5.21 -5.54
N LEU A 325 -15.59 4.92 -5.31
CA LEU A 325 -15.12 3.58 -4.98
C LEU A 325 -15.33 3.26 -3.49
N MET A 326 -16.40 2.51 -3.22
CA MET A 326 -16.68 1.89 -1.92
C MET A 326 -15.66 0.78 -1.61
N GLY A 327 -15.61 0.30 -0.36
CA GLY A 327 -14.74 -0.82 0.04
C GLY A 327 -14.09 -0.63 1.42
N SER A 328 -13.95 0.63 1.81
CA SER A 328 -13.38 1.13 3.07
C SER A 328 -14.18 2.37 3.49
N ASP A 329 -13.95 2.87 4.72
CA ASP A 329 -14.32 4.24 5.12
C ASP A 329 -13.49 5.30 4.39
N HIS A 330 -12.36 4.91 3.78
CA HIS A 330 -11.62 5.74 2.84
C HIS A 330 -11.94 5.43 1.36
N CYS A 331 -11.61 6.35 0.45
CA CYS A 331 -11.52 6.10 -1.00
C CYS A 331 -10.06 6.10 -1.49
N PRO A 332 -9.76 5.52 -2.66
CA PRO A 332 -8.44 5.64 -3.27
C PRO A 332 -8.11 7.09 -3.67
N VAL A 333 -6.81 7.39 -3.71
CA VAL A 333 -6.22 8.61 -4.27
C VAL A 333 -5.11 8.20 -5.23
N PHE A 334 -5.00 8.86 -6.39
CA PHE A 334 -4.04 8.46 -7.41
C PHE A 334 -3.37 9.64 -8.11
N ALA A 335 -2.22 9.38 -8.73
CA ALA A 335 -1.59 10.26 -9.70
C ALA A 335 -1.11 9.47 -10.91
N THR A 336 -1.18 10.07 -12.09
CA THR A 336 -0.64 9.50 -13.34
C THR A 336 0.56 10.29 -13.83
N MET A 337 1.54 9.54 -14.34
CA MET A 337 2.82 10.06 -14.82
C MET A 337 2.86 10.03 -16.34
N SER A 338 3.59 10.96 -16.94
CA SER A 338 3.78 11.02 -18.39
C SER A 338 4.71 9.89 -18.87
N ASP A 339 4.38 9.25 -20.01
CA ASP A 339 5.20 8.16 -20.57
C ASP A 339 6.64 8.60 -20.91
N LYS A 340 6.87 9.91 -21.00
CA LYS A 340 8.19 10.56 -21.02
C LYS A 340 8.31 11.61 -19.91
N VAL A 341 9.52 11.80 -19.41
CA VAL A 341 9.83 12.72 -18.29
C VAL A 341 11.14 13.48 -18.52
N THR A 342 11.26 14.66 -17.91
CA THR A 342 12.46 15.51 -18.00
C THR A 342 13.39 15.23 -16.81
N VAL A 343 14.67 14.93 -17.08
CA VAL A 343 15.69 14.59 -16.08
C VAL A 343 16.96 15.39 -16.35
N GLY A 344 17.14 16.49 -15.62
CA GLY A 344 18.01 17.58 -16.09
C GLY A 344 17.51 18.11 -17.44
N ASP A 345 18.41 18.53 -18.33
CA ASP A 345 18.04 19.08 -19.64
C ASP A 345 17.67 18.01 -20.70
N LYS A 346 17.26 16.80 -20.27
CA LYS A 346 17.06 15.64 -21.16
C LYS A 346 15.73 14.96 -20.94
N GLU A 347 15.02 14.73 -22.05
CA GLU A 347 13.86 13.85 -22.11
C GLU A 347 14.30 12.38 -21.96
N ARG A 348 13.56 11.63 -21.14
CA ARG A 348 13.70 10.19 -20.88
C ARG A 348 12.36 9.50 -21.10
N ALA A 349 12.37 8.20 -21.37
CA ALA A 349 11.16 7.40 -21.18
C ALA A 349 10.96 7.13 -19.67
N LEU A 350 9.73 7.21 -19.19
CA LEU A 350 9.42 6.96 -17.77
C LEU A 350 9.90 5.58 -17.31
N LEU A 351 9.83 4.57 -18.20
CA LEU A 351 10.25 3.20 -17.91
C LEU A 351 11.73 3.08 -17.53
N GLU A 352 12.60 3.95 -18.04
CA GLU A 352 14.02 4.02 -17.66
C GLU A 352 14.21 4.53 -16.22
N MET A 353 13.27 5.32 -15.72
CA MET A 353 13.28 5.84 -14.35
C MET A 353 12.55 4.91 -13.37
N MET A 354 11.68 4.01 -13.86
CA MET A 354 10.91 3.05 -13.05
C MET A 354 11.59 1.66 -12.90
N ASN A 355 12.67 1.38 -13.62
CA ASN A 355 13.28 0.03 -13.69
C ASN A 355 14.82 0.13 -13.74
N PRO A 356 15.57 -0.91 -13.31
CA PRO A 356 17.02 -0.95 -13.42
C PRO A 356 17.54 -0.67 -14.85
N PRO A 357 18.74 -0.07 -15.02
CA PRO A 357 19.26 0.32 -16.34
C PRO A 357 19.49 -0.82 -17.35
N ASP A 358 19.40 -2.08 -16.92
CA ASP A 358 19.53 -3.26 -17.78
C ASP A 358 18.18 -3.84 -18.24
N MET A 359 17.04 -3.23 -17.84
CA MET A 359 15.71 -3.74 -18.13
C MET A 359 15.02 -3.03 -19.32
N PHE A 360 15.30 -1.74 -19.53
CA PHE A 360 14.72 -0.93 -20.61
C PHE A 360 15.74 0.01 -21.27
N ASN A 361 15.54 0.29 -22.56
CA ASN A 361 16.18 1.37 -23.31
C ASN A 361 15.07 2.18 -23.98
N GLY A 362 14.84 3.41 -23.52
CA GLY A 362 13.60 4.13 -23.81
C GLY A 362 12.36 3.30 -23.45
N ASN A 363 11.56 2.96 -24.47
CA ASN A 363 10.37 2.10 -24.33
C ASN A 363 10.61 0.62 -24.69
N GLU A 364 11.80 0.25 -25.17
CA GLU A 364 12.13 -1.12 -25.53
C GLU A 364 12.57 -1.93 -24.30
N ARG A 365 11.93 -3.08 -24.05
CA ARG A 365 12.29 -3.99 -22.96
C ARG A 365 13.48 -4.84 -23.37
N LEU A 366 14.63 -4.63 -22.73
CA LEU A 366 15.88 -5.35 -22.99
C LEU A 366 15.86 -6.78 -22.43
N ARG A 367 15.17 -6.98 -21.29
CA ARG A 367 14.95 -8.31 -20.68
C ARG A 367 13.64 -8.40 -19.92
N ASP A 368 13.15 -9.63 -19.77
CA ASP A 368 12.06 -9.91 -18.85
C ASP A 368 12.48 -9.76 -17.38
N TRP A 369 11.49 -9.43 -16.54
CA TRP A 369 11.63 -9.50 -15.09
C TRP A 369 11.74 -10.97 -14.65
N SER A 370 12.59 -11.25 -13.67
CA SER A 370 12.91 -12.60 -13.22
C SER A 370 12.90 -12.73 -11.68
N PRO A 371 12.87 -13.95 -11.11
CA PRO A 371 13.02 -14.14 -9.66
C PRO A 371 14.36 -13.65 -9.07
N LYS A 372 15.34 -13.24 -9.90
CA LYS A 372 16.57 -12.58 -9.43
C LYS A 372 16.36 -11.11 -9.09
N ASP A 373 15.30 -10.50 -9.62
CA ASP A 373 14.93 -9.10 -9.41
C ASP A 373 14.13 -8.90 -8.10
N HIS A 374 13.92 -9.96 -7.30
CA HIS A 374 13.33 -9.86 -5.97
C HIS A 374 14.31 -9.26 -4.96
N LEU A 375 13.95 -8.10 -4.40
CA LEU A 375 14.66 -7.51 -3.26
C LEU A 375 14.40 -8.31 -1.97
N PRO A 376 15.29 -8.25 -0.95
CA PRO A 376 15.17 -9.05 0.29
C PRO A 376 13.86 -8.87 1.06
N LEU A 377 13.17 -7.73 0.91
CA LEU A 377 11.89 -7.42 1.55
C LEU A 377 10.66 -7.96 0.79
N SER A 378 10.82 -8.52 -0.42
CA SER A 378 9.70 -9.11 -1.17
C SER A 378 9.03 -10.22 -0.37
N ALA A 379 7.70 -10.17 -0.29
CA ALA A 379 6.90 -11.17 0.38
C ALA A 379 7.03 -12.57 -0.26
N LYS A 380 7.48 -12.67 -1.52
CA LYS A 380 7.69 -13.97 -2.18
C LYS A 380 8.96 -14.68 -1.69
N LEU A 381 9.86 -13.98 -0.97
CA LEU A 381 11.04 -14.58 -0.32
C LEU A 381 10.78 -15.04 1.12
N ILE A 382 9.55 -14.87 1.62
CA ILE A 382 9.07 -15.45 2.89
C ILE A 382 8.97 -16.98 2.70
N PRO A 383 9.53 -17.81 3.61
CA PRO A 383 9.63 -19.27 3.41
C PRO A 383 8.31 -20.00 3.10
N GLU A 384 7.20 -19.48 3.60
CA GLU A 384 5.85 -19.98 3.39
C GLU A 384 5.40 -19.87 1.92
N PHE A 385 5.94 -18.90 1.18
CA PHE A 385 5.61 -18.60 -0.23
C PHE A 385 6.78 -18.80 -1.21
N ASP A 386 8.03 -18.88 -0.73
CA ASP A 386 9.22 -19.09 -1.59
C ASP A 386 9.05 -20.32 -2.49
N ARG A 387 9.38 -20.16 -3.77
CA ARG A 387 9.30 -21.17 -4.84
C ARG A 387 7.90 -21.71 -5.14
N ARG A 388 6.84 -21.26 -4.45
CA ARG A 388 5.47 -21.49 -4.88
C ARG A 388 5.19 -20.69 -6.15
N GLN A 389 4.92 -21.39 -7.24
CA GLN A 389 4.28 -20.80 -8.41
C GLN A 389 2.76 -20.80 -8.16
N SER A 390 2.04 -19.78 -8.65
CA SER A 390 0.58 -19.86 -8.57
C SER A 390 0.10 -21.02 -9.45
N ILE A 391 -1.04 -21.64 -9.10
CA ILE A 391 -1.59 -22.76 -9.88
C ILE A 391 -1.83 -22.32 -11.34
N ARG A 392 -2.11 -21.03 -11.60
CA ARG A 392 -2.22 -20.48 -12.96
C ARG A 392 -0.89 -20.51 -13.72
N ASP A 393 0.22 -20.15 -13.09
CA ASP A 393 1.55 -20.10 -13.74
C ASP A 393 2.01 -21.50 -14.20
N MET A 394 1.58 -22.55 -13.51
CA MET A 394 1.81 -23.95 -13.91
C MET A 394 1.04 -24.35 -15.18
N PHE A 395 -0.06 -23.67 -15.50
CA PHE A 395 -0.89 -23.95 -16.68
C PHE A 395 -0.71 -22.92 -17.83
N THR A 396 -0.17 -21.73 -17.55
CA THR A 396 0.14 -20.71 -18.58
C THR A 396 1.55 -20.82 -19.16
N LYS A 397 2.47 -21.54 -18.49
CA LYS A 397 3.80 -21.85 -19.05
C LYS A 397 3.72 -22.73 -20.29
N LYS A 398 3.72 -22.08 -21.46
CA LYS A 398 3.99 -22.73 -22.74
C LYS A 398 5.34 -23.44 -22.67
N ALA A 399 5.39 -24.72 -23.06
CA ALA A 399 6.61 -25.51 -23.00
C ALA A 399 7.73 -24.84 -23.82
N ALA A 400 8.94 -24.81 -23.26
CA ALA A 400 10.11 -24.32 -23.99
C ALA A 400 10.37 -25.20 -25.22
N PRO A 401 10.75 -24.63 -26.38
CA PRO A 401 11.14 -25.44 -27.53
C PRO A 401 12.35 -26.32 -27.17
N PRO A 402 12.43 -27.58 -27.66
CA PRO A 402 13.53 -28.46 -27.36
C PRO A 402 14.85 -27.84 -27.83
N ARG A 403 15.88 -27.87 -26.97
CA ARG A 403 17.24 -27.47 -27.37
C ARG A 403 17.72 -28.39 -28.48
N VAL A 404 18.08 -27.82 -29.62
CA VAL A 404 18.78 -28.56 -30.69
C VAL A 404 20.18 -28.89 -30.18
N SER A 405 20.47 -30.17 -30.00
CA SER A 405 21.80 -30.66 -29.66
C SER A 405 22.66 -30.75 -30.92
N THR A 406 23.49 -29.74 -31.16
CA THR A 406 24.53 -29.80 -32.19
C THR A 406 25.69 -30.67 -31.68
N ASN A 407 25.71 -31.94 -32.08
CA ASN A 407 26.90 -32.77 -31.94
C ASN A 407 27.99 -32.26 -32.90
N THR A 408 29.20 -32.08 -32.40
CA THR A 408 30.40 -31.91 -33.22
C THR A 408 31.50 -32.79 -32.63
N ASP A 409 31.69 -33.97 -33.21
CA ASP A 409 32.79 -34.87 -32.85
C ASP A 409 34.12 -34.32 -33.38
N THR A 410 35.12 -34.24 -32.50
CA THR A 410 36.53 -34.03 -32.87
C THR A 410 37.39 -34.99 -32.03
N PRO A 411 38.26 -35.83 -32.63
CA PRO A 411 39.05 -36.83 -31.88
C PRO A 411 40.18 -36.22 -31.02
N ALA A 412 40.71 -37.03 -30.10
CA ALA A 412 41.80 -36.69 -29.19
C ALA A 412 43.09 -37.50 -29.46
N GLU A 413 44.11 -37.28 -28.61
CA GLU A 413 45.45 -37.90 -28.56
C GLU A 413 46.50 -37.43 -29.61
N PRO A 414 47.83 -37.49 -29.33
CA PRO A 414 48.49 -37.87 -28.07
C PRO A 414 49.50 -36.85 -27.49
N LEU A 415 49.86 -37.08 -26.23
CA LEU A 415 50.88 -36.35 -25.44
C LEU A 415 52.34 -36.53 -25.93
N LYS A 416 53.21 -35.56 -25.60
CA LYS A 416 54.67 -35.77 -25.50
C LYS A 416 55.27 -35.08 -24.25
N ASN A 417 56.23 -35.75 -23.61
CA ASN A 417 56.94 -35.27 -22.43
C ASN A 417 58.08 -34.30 -22.76
N GLY A 418 58.38 -33.39 -21.83
CA GLY A 418 59.59 -32.55 -21.82
C GLY A 418 59.83 -32.00 -20.41
N ASN A 419 60.99 -32.31 -19.81
CA ASN A 419 61.23 -32.17 -18.37
C ASN A 419 62.54 -31.42 -18.09
N SER A 420 62.52 -30.28 -17.36
CA SER A 420 63.66 -29.85 -16.50
C SER A 420 63.47 -28.52 -15.72
N LYS A 421 63.52 -28.63 -14.38
CA LYS A 421 64.32 -27.82 -13.40
C LYS A 421 64.29 -26.27 -13.36
N ASP A 422 63.77 -25.78 -12.22
CA ASP A 422 64.39 -24.91 -11.18
C ASP A 422 65.07 -23.54 -11.48
N PRO A 423 65.18 -22.62 -10.47
CA PRO A 423 65.28 -21.17 -10.74
C PRO A 423 66.47 -20.39 -10.12
N GLY A 424 66.83 -19.28 -10.79
CA GLY A 424 67.61 -18.13 -10.26
C GLY A 424 69.15 -18.30 -10.22
N PRO A 425 69.93 -17.27 -9.78
CA PRO A 425 69.55 -15.87 -9.46
C PRO A 425 70.55 -14.75 -9.93
N PHE A 426 70.24 -13.48 -9.60
CA PHE A 426 71.13 -12.29 -9.43
C PHE A 426 71.58 -11.36 -10.60
N ASP A 427 71.77 -10.09 -10.18
CA ASP A 427 72.61 -8.95 -10.65
C ASP A 427 72.29 -8.02 -11.87
N LYS A 428 71.75 -6.83 -11.53
CA LYS A 428 72.31 -5.45 -11.62
C LYS A 428 72.79 -4.78 -12.94
N ALA A 429 72.70 -3.43 -12.89
CA ALA A 429 73.46 -2.38 -13.61
C ALA A 429 73.11 -2.10 -15.09
N ASP A 430 73.14 -0.86 -15.62
CA ASP A 430 73.05 0.50 -15.03
C ASP A 430 72.77 1.55 -16.18
N GLU A 431 72.82 2.85 -15.85
CA GLU A 431 72.98 4.05 -16.69
C GLU A 431 71.75 4.78 -17.30
N SER A 432 71.77 6.11 -17.13
CA SER A 432 70.80 7.12 -17.59
C SER A 432 71.50 8.47 -17.85
N PRO A 433 70.95 9.33 -18.72
CA PRO A 433 70.73 10.77 -18.42
C PRO A 433 69.31 11.23 -18.90
N GLU A 434 68.73 12.41 -18.67
CA GLU A 434 68.91 13.62 -17.82
C GLU A 434 67.54 14.39 -17.92
N SER A 435 67.10 15.37 -17.11
CA SER A 435 67.40 15.93 -15.77
C SER A 435 66.11 16.70 -15.32
N LEU A 436 65.97 17.89 -14.70
CA LEU A 436 66.83 18.97 -14.14
C LEU A 436 65.93 19.85 -13.23
N ALA A 437 66.49 20.48 -12.17
CA ALA A 437 65.93 21.62 -11.38
C ALA A 437 64.60 21.41 -10.57
N SER A 438 64.40 21.97 -9.36
CA SER A 438 65.26 22.74 -8.43
C SER A 438 64.75 22.70 -6.96
N ALA A 439 65.67 22.94 -6.01
CA ALA A 439 65.59 23.36 -4.58
C ALA A 439 64.23 23.70 -3.90
N ALA A 440 64.03 23.67 -2.56
CA ALA A 440 64.69 23.15 -1.34
C ALA A 440 63.69 23.37 -0.14
N SER A 441 63.93 23.31 1.19
CA SER A 441 65.09 23.12 2.10
C SER A 441 64.59 22.64 3.50
N THR A 442 65.48 22.39 4.49
CA THR A 442 65.12 21.93 5.87
C THR A 442 66.11 22.37 6.97
N PRO A 443 65.64 22.54 8.22
CA PRO A 443 66.35 22.13 9.47
C PRO A 443 65.36 21.58 10.57
N ARG A 444 65.71 21.00 11.73
CA ARG A 444 66.88 20.30 12.34
C ARG A 444 66.34 19.46 13.55
N LEU A 445 66.74 18.19 13.75
CA LEU A 445 67.79 17.64 14.67
C LEU A 445 67.58 17.77 16.21
N GLY A 446 67.88 16.66 16.92
CA GLY A 446 67.93 16.45 18.39
C GLY A 446 67.18 15.16 18.80
N GLU A 447 67.76 13.99 19.11
CA GLU A 447 68.74 13.58 20.16
C GLU A 447 68.18 13.56 21.61
N THR A 448 68.44 12.56 22.48
CA THR A 448 68.89 11.15 22.37
C THR A 448 68.62 10.39 23.70
N ALA A 449 68.34 9.07 23.63
CA ALA A 449 68.62 8.06 24.69
C ALA A 449 67.88 8.20 26.07
N ASN A 450 67.91 7.25 27.02
CA ASN A 450 68.55 5.92 27.07
C ASN A 450 67.84 4.93 28.04
N THR A 451 68.03 3.60 27.84
CA THR A 451 68.13 2.50 28.86
C THR A 451 67.19 2.47 30.10
N THR A 452 66.47 1.43 30.57
CA THR A 452 66.60 -0.06 30.67
C THR A 452 65.64 -0.52 31.83
N LYS A 453 65.35 -1.79 32.22
CA LYS A 453 65.76 -3.17 31.85
C LYS A 453 64.74 -4.21 32.40
N LEU A 454 64.56 -5.35 31.69
CA LEU A 454 64.23 -6.72 32.17
C LEU A 454 62.92 -6.96 33.00
N SER A 455 62.33 -8.17 33.08
CA SER A 455 62.59 -9.48 32.44
C SER A 455 61.40 -10.46 32.52
N SER A 456 61.35 -11.41 31.57
CA SER A 456 60.98 -12.86 31.73
C SER A 456 59.61 -13.29 32.32
N SER A 457 58.93 -14.34 31.83
CA SER A 457 59.20 -15.20 30.66
C SER A 457 58.00 -16.11 30.29
N GLN A 458 57.88 -16.42 28.99
CA GLN A 458 57.17 -17.56 28.36
C GLN A 458 57.95 -18.89 28.62
N PRO A 459 57.55 -20.13 28.16
CA PRO A 459 56.61 -20.45 27.06
C PRO A 459 55.75 -21.75 27.17
N SER A 460 55.02 -22.03 26.06
CA SER A 460 54.83 -23.34 25.38
C SER A 460 53.63 -24.29 25.68
N SER A 461 52.76 -24.39 24.65
CA SER A 461 52.07 -25.57 24.05
C SER A 461 51.77 -26.87 24.84
N LYS A 462 50.52 -27.36 24.74
CA LYS A 462 50.13 -28.66 24.10
C LYS A 462 48.62 -29.01 24.16
N ARG A 463 48.15 -29.78 23.16
CA ARG A 463 47.02 -30.78 23.20
C ARG A 463 47.65 -32.19 23.44
N PRO A 464 46.94 -33.32 23.75
CA PRO A 464 45.50 -33.62 23.53
C PRO A 464 44.77 -34.48 24.63
N GLY A 465 43.48 -34.79 24.40
CA GLY A 465 42.75 -35.98 24.93
C GLY A 465 42.37 -36.02 26.42
N THR A 466 41.63 -37.02 26.95
CA THR A 466 40.64 -37.99 26.39
C THR A 466 39.94 -38.77 27.53
N ALA A 467 38.62 -39.01 27.44
CA ALA A 467 37.82 -39.88 28.36
C ALA A 467 37.80 -39.39 29.84
N VAL A 468 37.07 -39.95 30.84
CA VAL A 468 36.31 -41.21 30.96
C VAL A 468 34.93 -40.97 31.63
N ASP A 469 33.91 -41.57 31.01
CA ASP A 469 32.71 -42.28 31.53
C ASP A 469 32.40 -42.35 33.04
N THR A 470 31.11 -42.33 33.39
CA THR A 470 30.58 -43.02 34.59
C THR A 470 29.07 -43.29 34.48
N THR A 471 28.69 -44.46 33.98
CA THR A 471 27.31 -44.95 34.05
C THR A 471 26.87 -45.28 35.49
N ASN A 472 25.63 -44.96 35.90
CA ASN A 472 24.64 -46.03 36.18
C ASN A 472 23.17 -45.60 36.47
N ARG A 473 22.29 -46.58 36.25
CA ARG A 473 20.83 -46.70 36.55
C ARG A 473 20.61 -47.17 38.02
N PRO A 474 19.42 -47.66 38.52
CA PRO A 474 18.09 -47.93 37.90
C PRO A 474 16.81 -47.63 38.74
N PHE A 475 15.64 -48.04 38.19
CA PHE A 475 14.38 -48.49 38.86
C PHE A 475 13.35 -47.43 39.33
N LYS A 476 12.11 -47.40 38.75
CA LYS A 476 10.87 -48.23 38.97
C LYS A 476 10.00 -47.66 40.12
N LYS A 477 8.65 -47.79 40.17
CA LYS A 477 7.79 -48.91 39.70
C LYS A 477 6.27 -48.56 39.63
N THR A 478 5.56 -49.07 38.60
CA THR A 478 4.12 -49.49 38.62
C THR A 478 2.99 -48.45 38.86
N LYS A 479 1.69 -48.70 38.56
CA LYS A 479 0.90 -49.88 38.07
C LYS A 479 -0.24 -49.34 37.15
N SER A 480 -0.50 -49.86 35.94
CA SER A 480 -1.42 -50.99 35.57
C SER A 480 -2.94 -50.67 35.66
N LEU A 481 -3.85 -51.10 34.77
CA LEU A 481 -3.78 -52.12 33.68
C LEU A 481 -4.98 -52.01 32.70
N THR A 482 -4.98 -52.91 31.70
CA THR A 482 -5.94 -53.15 30.56
C THR A 482 -5.66 -52.32 29.29
N SER A 483 -5.87 -52.82 28.06
CA SER A 483 -6.11 -54.20 27.57
C SER A 483 -5.74 -54.39 26.07
N ALA A 484 -6.00 -55.59 25.50
CA ALA A 484 -5.72 -55.98 24.10
C ALA A 484 -6.65 -55.29 23.05
N ASN A 485 -6.32 -55.09 21.76
CA ASN A 485 -5.57 -55.85 20.71
C ASN A 485 -6.31 -57.06 20.08
N ASP A 486 -6.53 -57.02 18.75
CA ASP A 486 -5.79 -57.84 17.75
C ASP A 486 -6.10 -57.36 16.30
N THR A 487 -5.12 -56.89 15.51
CA THR A 487 -4.33 -57.55 14.43
C THR A 487 -5.15 -58.11 13.22
N LYS A 488 -4.78 -57.88 11.94
CA LYS A 488 -3.51 -58.26 11.25
C LYS A 488 -3.23 -57.55 9.89
N SER A 489 -1.99 -57.06 9.74
CA SER A 489 -1.05 -57.15 8.59
C SER A 489 -1.40 -56.82 7.10
N LYS A 490 -0.66 -55.81 6.57
CA LYS A 490 0.21 -55.79 5.34
C LYS A 490 -0.31 -55.36 3.94
N VAL A 491 0.67 -54.84 3.16
CA VAL A 491 0.79 -54.60 1.69
C VAL A 491 0.26 -53.28 1.05
N ALA A 492 1.08 -52.23 1.17
CA ALA A 492 1.75 -51.46 0.09
C ALA A 492 1.06 -50.89 -1.20
N GLN A 493 1.74 -49.86 -1.74
CA GLN A 493 1.67 -49.24 -3.09
C GLN A 493 0.55 -48.24 -3.43
N GLY A 494 0.89 -47.29 -4.32
CA GLY A 494 -0.05 -46.77 -5.32
C GLY A 494 -0.39 -45.26 -5.28
N GLN A 495 0.57 -44.38 -5.55
CA GLN A 495 0.28 -42.98 -5.91
C GLN A 495 -0.63 -42.95 -7.16
N ARG A 496 -1.84 -42.40 -7.05
CA ARG A 496 -2.80 -42.29 -8.18
C ARG A 496 -2.89 -40.86 -8.70
N THR A 497 -2.79 -40.73 -10.03
CA THR A 497 -2.89 -39.46 -10.76
C THR A 497 -4.35 -39.03 -10.97
N LEU A 498 -4.58 -37.72 -11.09
CA LEU A 498 -5.90 -37.14 -11.35
C LEU A 498 -6.32 -37.26 -12.83
N GLN A 499 -6.60 -38.49 -13.27
CA GLN A 499 -7.29 -38.78 -14.53
C GLN A 499 -8.62 -39.50 -14.23
N GLY A 500 -9.55 -38.78 -13.57
CA GLY A 500 -10.84 -39.32 -13.12
C GLY A 500 -12.01 -38.32 -13.09
N PHE A 501 -11.78 -37.07 -13.46
CA PHE A 501 -12.83 -36.07 -13.69
C PHE A 501 -12.81 -35.66 -15.17
N PHE A 502 -13.98 -35.31 -15.71
CA PHE A 502 -14.22 -35.04 -17.14
C PHE A 502 -14.08 -36.25 -18.08
N LYS A 503 -15.10 -37.11 -18.08
CA LYS A 503 -15.60 -37.75 -19.32
C LYS A 503 -17.03 -37.26 -19.58
N PRO A 504 -17.39 -36.85 -20.81
CA PRO A 504 -18.76 -36.45 -21.14
C PRO A 504 -19.70 -37.67 -21.13
N LYS A 505 -20.95 -37.45 -20.73
CA LYS A 505 -21.97 -38.50 -20.61
C LYS A 505 -22.76 -38.62 -21.90
N ALA A 506 -22.55 -39.70 -22.65
CA ALA A 506 -23.41 -40.05 -23.78
C ALA A 506 -24.78 -40.58 -23.30
N PRO A 507 -25.87 -40.34 -24.05
CA PRO A 507 -27.19 -40.89 -23.72
C PRO A 507 -27.30 -42.39 -24.08
N ALA A 508 -28.20 -43.09 -23.40
CA ALA A 508 -28.59 -44.47 -23.74
C ALA A 508 -29.92 -44.46 -24.53
N THR A 509 -30.09 -45.43 -25.42
CA THR A 509 -31.27 -45.61 -26.28
C THR A 509 -32.37 -46.41 -25.61
N GLN A 510 -33.63 -46.10 -25.95
CA GLN A 510 -34.72 -47.07 -26.07
C GLN A 510 -35.56 -46.73 -27.32
N ASP A 511 -36.31 -47.72 -27.79
CA ASP A 511 -36.72 -47.84 -29.19
C ASP A 511 -38.10 -47.25 -29.54
N GLY A 512 -38.27 -46.91 -30.82
CA GLY A 512 -39.42 -47.44 -31.58
C GLY A 512 -40.40 -46.46 -32.21
N LYS A 513 -40.33 -46.37 -33.55
CA LYS A 513 -41.43 -46.07 -34.51
C LYS A 513 -42.03 -44.64 -34.47
N THR A 514 -42.38 -44.00 -35.60
CA THR A 514 -42.23 -44.31 -37.04
C THR A 514 -42.33 -43.02 -37.86
N GLU A 515 -41.62 -42.94 -38.99
CA GLU A 515 -41.99 -42.13 -40.20
C GLU A 515 -42.03 -40.58 -40.06
N LEU A 516 -41.79 -39.75 -41.10
CA LEU A 516 -41.30 -39.92 -42.48
C LEU A 516 -40.69 -38.57 -42.96
N VAL A 517 -39.75 -38.60 -43.92
CA VAL A 517 -39.35 -37.47 -44.84
C VAL A 517 -38.81 -36.17 -44.16
N ALA A 518 -37.52 -35.82 -44.18
CA ALA A 518 -36.62 -35.45 -45.31
C ALA A 518 -37.04 -34.15 -46.06
N ALA A 519 -36.18 -33.20 -46.44
CA ALA A 519 -34.78 -32.93 -46.11
C ALA A 519 -34.40 -31.47 -46.47
N ASN A 520 -33.23 -31.01 -46.00
CA ASN A 520 -32.33 -29.98 -46.57
C ASN A 520 -32.86 -28.59 -47.02
N SER A 521 -32.41 -27.58 -46.27
CA SER A 521 -31.83 -26.27 -46.67
C SER A 521 -31.28 -26.12 -48.11
N PRO A 522 -30.96 -24.89 -48.64
CA PRO A 522 -31.35 -23.48 -48.31
C PRO A 522 -31.90 -22.79 -49.63
N PRO A 523 -31.49 -21.60 -50.18
CA PRO A 523 -30.92 -20.33 -49.66
C PRO A 523 -31.52 -18.97 -50.19
N SER A 524 -31.17 -17.88 -49.49
CA SER A 524 -30.91 -16.46 -49.89
C SER A 524 -31.60 -15.69 -51.07
N THR A 525 -31.80 -14.38 -50.83
CA THR A 525 -32.12 -13.25 -51.78
C THR A 525 -33.58 -13.15 -52.27
N THR A 526 -34.16 -12.02 -52.72
CA THR A 526 -33.67 -10.76 -53.36
C THR A 526 -34.40 -9.45 -52.92
N LYS A 527 -34.12 -8.31 -53.60
CA LYS A 527 -34.49 -6.90 -53.26
C LYS A 527 -35.76 -6.36 -53.97
N LYS A 528 -36.40 -5.32 -53.38
CA LYS A 528 -36.89 -4.01 -53.97
C LYS A 528 -38.08 -3.45 -53.15
N SER A 529 -38.51 -2.17 -53.18
CA SER A 529 -37.98 -0.84 -53.62
C SER A 529 -38.96 0.22 -53.06
N THR A 530 -38.58 1.40 -52.53
CA THR A 530 -38.36 2.74 -53.17
C THR A 530 -38.26 3.77 -52.01
N GLY A 531 -37.81 5.03 -52.12
CA GLY A 531 -37.24 5.83 -53.22
C GLY A 531 -37.57 7.33 -53.05
N SER A 532 -36.56 8.20 -52.87
CA SER A 532 -36.63 9.68 -52.65
C SER A 532 -37.27 10.16 -51.31
N GLY A 533 -36.96 11.35 -50.77
CA GLY A 533 -35.85 12.27 -51.09
C GLY A 533 -35.96 13.69 -50.49
N LYS A 534 -34.80 14.30 -50.18
CA LYS A 534 -34.52 15.74 -49.92
C LYS A 534 -35.12 16.47 -48.68
N ALA A 535 -34.20 16.96 -47.83
CA ALA A 535 -34.26 18.26 -47.14
C ALA A 535 -33.64 19.37 -48.09
N PRO A 536 -33.43 20.67 -47.74
CA PRO A 536 -33.39 21.30 -46.40
C PRO A 536 -33.87 22.79 -46.24
N ALA A 537 -33.68 23.33 -45.02
CA ALA A 537 -33.25 24.70 -44.65
C ALA A 537 -34.18 25.96 -44.66
N SER A 538 -34.25 26.60 -43.47
CA SER A 538 -34.18 28.05 -43.14
C SER A 538 -35.13 29.12 -43.75
N ALA A 539 -35.77 29.96 -42.90
CA ALA A 539 -35.33 31.35 -42.57
C ALA A 539 -36.39 32.25 -41.84
N GLN A 540 -35.92 33.06 -40.87
CA GLN A 540 -36.30 34.45 -40.46
C GLN A 540 -37.78 34.96 -40.36
N GLY A 541 -38.06 35.90 -39.42
CA GLY A 541 -39.26 36.79 -39.50
C GLY A 541 -39.73 37.51 -38.20
N LEU A 542 -39.19 38.69 -37.90
CA LEU A 542 -39.50 39.59 -36.74
C LEU A 542 -40.96 40.12 -36.65
N SER A 543 -41.41 40.55 -35.45
CA SER A 543 -41.77 41.97 -35.16
C SER A 543 -42.37 42.27 -33.75
N ASN A 544 -42.27 43.56 -33.37
CA ASN A 544 -43.08 44.33 -32.39
C ASN A 544 -42.88 44.22 -30.85
N THR A 545 -42.07 45.15 -30.33
CA THR A 545 -42.23 45.84 -29.01
C THR A 545 -43.37 46.89 -29.08
N PRO A 546 -43.88 47.42 -27.94
CA PRO A 546 -43.26 48.59 -27.28
C PRO A 546 -43.22 48.53 -25.74
N GLN A 547 -42.78 49.63 -25.11
CA GLN A 547 -42.20 49.70 -23.77
C GLN A 547 -42.95 50.70 -22.86
N ALA A 548 -43.13 50.39 -21.57
CA ALA A 548 -43.55 51.35 -20.54
C ALA A 548 -43.16 50.92 -19.11
N THR A 549 -42.66 51.86 -18.30
CA THR A 549 -42.34 51.79 -16.86
C THR A 549 -42.31 53.21 -16.28
N PRO A 550 -42.32 53.42 -14.95
CA PRO A 550 -42.99 52.71 -13.86
C PRO A 550 -44.03 53.64 -13.17
N PRO A 551 -44.44 53.37 -11.92
CA PRO A 551 -44.11 54.34 -10.87
C PRO A 551 -43.49 53.70 -9.61
N GLU A 552 -43.04 54.55 -8.67
CA GLU A 552 -42.20 54.21 -7.52
C GLU A 552 -42.91 54.50 -6.17
N GLN A 553 -42.31 54.05 -5.06
CA GLN A 553 -42.55 54.45 -3.66
C GLN A 553 -43.88 54.04 -2.98
N SER A 554 -43.81 53.05 -2.09
CA SER A 554 -44.02 53.26 -0.64
C SER A 554 -43.60 52.02 0.17
N SER A 555 -43.12 52.23 1.39
CA SER A 555 -42.71 51.16 2.31
C SER A 555 -43.60 51.08 3.55
N PRO A 556 -43.85 49.87 4.07
CA PRO A 556 -44.16 49.63 5.48
C PRO A 556 -43.11 48.70 6.12
N THR A 557 -42.36 49.12 7.13
CA THR A 557 -42.76 49.27 8.55
C THR A 557 -42.87 47.92 9.27
N VAL A 558 -41.96 47.71 10.23
CA VAL A 558 -41.84 46.49 11.06
C VAL A 558 -42.93 46.45 12.16
N PRO A 559 -43.70 45.35 12.31
CA PRO A 559 -44.52 45.10 13.49
C PRO A 559 -43.67 44.72 14.71
N LEU A 560 -44.00 45.27 15.89
CA LEU A 560 -43.28 45.00 17.12
C LEU A 560 -43.63 43.64 17.76
N ARG A 561 -42.64 43.12 18.49
CA ARG A 561 -42.65 41.90 19.31
C ARG A 561 -43.91 41.76 20.19
N GLY A 562 -44.74 40.76 19.89
CA GLY A 562 -45.77 40.26 20.80
C GLY A 562 -45.17 39.45 21.97
N LYS A 563 -45.93 39.30 23.06
CA LYS A 563 -45.59 38.40 24.18
C LYS A 563 -46.12 36.99 23.92
N ASP A 564 -45.35 35.99 24.32
CA ASP A 564 -45.86 34.63 24.54
C ASP A 564 -46.84 34.61 25.75
N PRO A 565 -47.90 33.79 25.72
CA PRO A 565 -48.79 33.58 26.86
C PRO A 565 -48.20 32.61 27.91
N ASP A 566 -48.72 32.68 29.13
CA ASP A 566 -48.30 31.86 30.27
C ASP A 566 -48.66 30.36 30.10
N PRO A 567 -47.87 29.40 30.63
CA PRO A 567 -48.09 27.96 30.36
C PRO A 567 -49.30 27.31 31.06
N SER A 568 -50.10 28.05 31.83
CA SER A 568 -51.09 27.52 32.76
C SER A 568 -52.41 27.04 32.13
N ASP A 569 -52.85 27.63 31.02
CA ASP A 569 -54.15 27.29 30.37
C ASP A 569 -54.00 26.29 29.21
N ARG A 570 -53.86 24.99 29.55
CA ARG A 570 -54.04 23.87 28.60
C ARG A 570 -54.92 22.76 29.17
N VAL A 571 -56.23 22.89 28.97
CA VAL A 571 -57.19 21.80 29.18
C VAL A 571 -57.07 20.81 28.02
N PHE A 572 -56.81 19.54 28.33
CA PHE A 572 -56.75 18.45 27.34
C PHE A 572 -58.13 17.79 27.18
N ASP A 573 -58.60 17.64 25.94
CA ASP A 573 -59.83 16.88 25.65
C ASP A 573 -59.55 15.35 25.71
N PRO A 574 -60.24 14.58 26.59
CA PRO A 574 -60.05 13.14 26.69
C PRO A 574 -60.52 12.33 25.45
N ILE A 575 -61.33 12.91 24.57
CA ILE A 575 -61.92 12.24 23.41
C ILE A 575 -60.90 12.18 22.25
N GLU A 576 -60.25 13.30 21.93
CA GLU A 576 -59.26 13.39 20.85
C GLU A 576 -58.06 12.47 21.09
N ALA A 577 -57.61 12.38 22.36
CA ALA A 577 -56.59 11.43 22.78
C ALA A 577 -56.98 9.95 22.51
N LYS A 578 -58.28 9.62 22.61
CA LYS A 578 -58.79 8.25 22.50
C LYS A 578 -58.84 7.75 21.04
N GLU A 579 -59.12 8.65 20.09
CA GLU A 579 -59.01 8.33 18.66
C GLU A 579 -57.56 8.08 18.22
N SER A 580 -56.60 8.84 18.78
CA SER A 580 -55.18 8.67 18.50
C SER A 580 -54.69 7.26 18.87
N TRP A 581 -55.02 6.77 20.08
CA TRP A 581 -54.64 5.42 20.53
C TRP A 581 -55.26 4.29 19.72
N SER A 582 -56.50 4.46 19.23
CA SER A 582 -57.16 3.43 18.40
C SER A 582 -56.56 3.33 17.00
N LYS A 583 -56.04 4.43 16.43
CA LYS A 583 -55.21 4.40 15.21
C LYS A 583 -53.87 3.69 15.42
N LEU A 584 -53.28 3.79 16.62
CA LEU A 584 -51.98 3.19 16.93
C LEU A 584 -52.02 1.65 17.10
N LEU A 585 -53.19 1.10 17.48
CA LEU A 585 -53.38 -0.32 17.83
C LEU A 585 -54.18 -1.13 16.79
N GLY A 586 -54.63 -0.50 15.70
CA GLY A 586 -55.30 -1.18 14.59
C GLY A 586 -54.38 -2.15 13.84
N LYS A 587 -54.97 -3.13 13.13
CA LYS A 587 -54.22 -3.98 12.19
C LYS A 587 -53.59 -3.09 11.12
N ARG A 588 -52.25 -3.08 11.04
CA ARG A 588 -51.50 -2.33 10.01
C ARG A 588 -51.94 -2.80 8.63
N VAL A 589 -52.53 -1.89 7.86
CA VAL A 589 -52.83 -2.10 6.43
C VAL A 589 -51.50 -2.14 5.68
N ALA A 590 -51.34 -3.08 4.75
CA ALA A 590 -50.15 -3.13 3.91
C ALA A 590 -50.08 -1.88 3.00
N PRO A 591 -48.90 -1.31 2.76
CA PRO A 591 -48.75 -0.27 1.76
C PRO A 591 -49.13 -0.81 0.37
N ARG A 592 -49.54 0.09 -0.52
CA ARG A 592 -49.78 -0.24 -1.93
C ARG A 592 -48.51 -0.08 -2.76
N CYS A 593 -48.40 -0.84 -3.84
CA CYS A 593 -47.33 -0.71 -4.81
C CYS A 593 -47.60 0.46 -5.77
N GLU A 594 -46.65 0.74 -6.66
CA GLU A 594 -46.76 1.80 -7.69
C GLU A 594 -47.89 1.56 -8.71
N HIS A 595 -48.49 0.36 -8.71
CA HIS A 595 -49.65 -0.03 -9.52
C HIS A 595 -50.99 -0.03 -8.72
N ASP A 596 -51.00 0.56 -7.52
CA ASP A 596 -52.16 0.68 -6.60
C ASP A 596 -52.70 -0.65 -6.02
N GLU A 597 -51.99 -1.76 -6.21
CA GLU A 597 -52.30 -3.07 -5.59
C GLU A 597 -51.67 -3.23 -4.18
N PRO A 598 -52.23 -4.05 -3.27
CA PRO A 598 -51.68 -4.25 -1.92
C PRO A 598 -50.39 -5.09 -1.93
N CYS A 599 -49.28 -4.57 -1.40
CA CYS A 599 -48.00 -5.29 -1.38
C CYS A 599 -48.05 -6.58 -0.54
N ILE A 600 -47.46 -7.66 -1.07
CA ILE A 600 -47.39 -8.96 -0.38
C ILE A 600 -46.32 -8.91 0.71
N SER A 601 -46.67 -9.36 1.92
CA SER A 601 -45.77 -9.36 3.09
C SER A 601 -45.08 -10.70 3.29
N PHE A 602 -43.75 -10.70 3.33
CA PHE A 602 -42.90 -11.87 3.58
C PHE A 602 -42.18 -11.78 4.93
N THR A 603 -42.07 -12.89 5.66
CA THR A 603 -41.36 -12.97 6.95
C THR A 603 -40.07 -13.78 6.84
N THR A 604 -38.93 -13.20 7.23
CA THR A 604 -37.64 -13.89 7.16
C THR A 604 -37.50 -14.93 8.27
N LYS A 605 -37.36 -16.21 7.90
CA LYS A 605 -37.16 -17.35 8.83
C LYS A 605 -35.69 -17.79 9.02
N LYS A 606 -34.72 -17.00 8.52
CA LYS A 606 -33.28 -17.29 8.69
C LYS A 606 -32.80 -16.76 10.05
N PRO A 607 -32.10 -17.56 10.87
CA PRO A 607 -31.50 -17.08 12.13
C PRO A 607 -30.53 -15.92 11.89
N GLY A 608 -30.63 -14.89 12.72
CA GLY A 608 -29.89 -13.63 12.60
C GLY A 608 -30.73 -12.43 13.05
N VAL A 609 -30.17 -11.22 12.97
CA VAL A 609 -30.81 -9.96 13.43
C VAL A 609 -32.16 -9.70 12.77
N ASN A 610 -32.35 -10.16 11.53
CA ASN A 610 -33.57 -9.95 10.74
C ASN A 610 -34.55 -11.15 10.79
N CYS A 611 -34.39 -12.08 11.74
CA CYS A 611 -35.30 -13.21 11.91
C CYS A 611 -36.64 -12.72 12.49
N GLY A 612 -37.75 -13.07 11.83
CA GLY A 612 -39.09 -12.57 12.17
C GLY A 612 -39.44 -11.20 11.57
N THR A 613 -38.48 -10.51 10.95
CA THR A 613 -38.74 -9.21 10.29
C THR A 613 -39.64 -9.41 9.07
N LEU A 614 -40.66 -8.54 8.96
CA LEU A 614 -41.59 -8.44 7.83
C LEU A 614 -41.05 -7.47 6.78
N TYR A 615 -41.12 -7.88 5.52
CA TYR A 615 -40.79 -7.08 4.34
C TYR A 615 -41.98 -7.08 3.39
N SER A 616 -42.26 -5.94 2.74
CA SER A 616 -43.22 -5.86 1.63
C SER A 616 -42.44 -5.88 0.31
N GLY A 617 -42.95 -6.61 -0.68
CA GLY A 617 -42.48 -6.59 -2.06
C GLY A 617 -43.61 -6.18 -3.01
N SER A 618 -43.22 -5.57 -4.13
CA SER A 618 -44.01 -5.45 -5.36
C SER A 618 -44.08 -6.78 -6.09
#